data_AF-A0A5C6MCI8-F1
#
_entry.id   AF-A0A5C6MCI8-F1
#
_cell.length_a   1.000
_cell.length_b   1.000
_cell.length_c   1.000
_cell.angle_alpha   90.00
_cell.angle_beta   90.00
_cell.angle_gamma   90.00
#
_symmetry.space_group_name_H-M   'P 1'
#
loop_
_entity.id
_entity.type
_entity.pdbx_description
1 polymer ?
#
loop_
_entity_poly.entity_id
_entity_poly.type
_entity_poly.pdbx_seq_one_letter_code
_entity_poly.pdbx_strand_id
1 'polypeptide(L)'
;MPGGAFLVQGDLDAEQVQRGAAALLADPVTEQFTVRRLPATADSASADGSILLNVLFHPGVTDSVAENAREALRRHGLAVTHAATCRRYWITGQLSAARLQLLSRRVLANEAIEHIAAGPL
;
A
#
# COMPACT_ATOMS: atom_id res chain seq x y z
N MET A 1 5.71 -13.31 4.40
CA MET A 1 4.48 -12.58 4.80
C MET A 1 4.25 -11.46 3.81
N PRO A 2 3.02 -11.21 3.34
CA PRO A 2 2.74 -10.02 2.53
C PRO A 2 3.07 -8.76 3.34
N GLY A 3 3.66 -7.76 2.69
CA GLY A 3 3.97 -6.49 3.34
C GLY A 3 2.74 -5.59 3.35
N GLY A 4 2.42 -5.00 4.50
CA GLY A 4 1.45 -3.90 4.58
C GLY A 4 1.97 -2.65 3.86
N ALA A 5 1.05 -1.81 3.43
CA ALA A 5 1.32 -0.46 2.95
C ALA A 5 0.17 0.47 3.34
N PHE A 6 0.50 1.74 3.56
CA PHE A 6 -0.47 2.80 3.74
C PHE A 6 -0.30 3.79 2.58
N LEU A 7 -1.39 4.06 1.87
CA LEU A 7 -1.47 5.20 0.97
C LEU A 7 -1.97 6.39 1.77
N VAL A 8 -1.25 7.49 1.70
CA VAL A 8 -1.58 8.71 2.42
C VAL A 8 -1.59 9.87 1.43
N GLN A 9 -2.67 10.64 1.45
CA GLN A 9 -2.86 11.79 0.58
C GLN A 9 -3.09 13.04 1.44
N GLY A 10 -2.50 14.15 1.03
CA GLY A 10 -2.66 15.45 1.68
C GLY A 10 -1.58 16.42 1.23
N ASP A 11 -1.56 17.59 1.86
CA ASP A 11 -0.45 18.54 1.76
C ASP A 11 0.66 18.10 2.71
N LEU A 12 1.59 17.32 2.17
CA LEU A 12 2.55 16.54 2.95
C LEU A 12 3.97 16.77 2.45
N ASP A 13 4.85 17.11 3.39
CA ASP A 13 6.28 17.11 3.16
C ASP A 13 6.92 15.74 3.43
N ALA A 14 7.96 15.38 2.67
CA ALA A 14 8.60 14.07 2.75
C ALA A 14 9.20 13.80 4.14
N GLU A 15 9.79 14.81 4.80
CA GLU A 15 10.39 14.67 6.12
C GLU A 15 9.31 14.50 7.20
N GLN A 16 8.19 15.19 7.05
CA GLN A 16 7.04 15.04 7.95
C GLN A 16 6.44 13.63 7.85
N VAL A 17 6.25 13.13 6.63
CA VAL A 17 5.72 11.78 6.41
C VAL A 17 6.67 10.72 6.94
N GLN A 18 7.98 10.86 6.72
CA GLN A 18 8.98 9.93 7.24
C GLN A 18 8.92 9.83 8.77
N ARG A 19 8.85 10.96 9.46
CA ARG A 19 8.74 11.00 10.93
C ARG A 19 7.41 10.44 11.42
N GLY A 20 6.30 10.82 10.79
CA GLY A 20 4.98 10.30 11.14
C GLY A 20 4.88 8.78 10.94
N ALA A 21 5.44 8.26 9.85
CA ALA A 21 5.47 6.83 9.57
C ALA A 21 6.32 6.06 10.60
N ALA A 22 7.53 6.55 10.91
CA ALA A 22 8.39 5.94 11.93
C ALA A 22 7.76 5.92 13.33
N ALA A 23 6.97 6.95 13.66
CA ALA A 23 6.37 7.10 14.97
C ALA A 23 5.05 6.32 15.14
N LEU A 24 4.27 6.18 14.06
CA LEU A 24 2.87 5.74 14.16
C LEU A 24 2.49 4.55 13.26
N LEU A 25 3.19 4.33 12.14
CA LEU A 25 2.77 3.38 11.11
C LEU A 25 3.66 2.13 11.01
N ALA A 26 4.85 2.17 11.61
CA ALA A 26 5.77 1.06 11.64
C ALA A 26 6.26 0.83 13.07
N ASP A 27 6.33 -0.43 13.47
CA ASP A 27 6.99 -0.80 14.72
C ASP A 27 8.53 -0.71 14.54
N PRO A 28 9.24 0.14 15.33
CA PRO A 28 10.66 0.39 15.11
C PRO A 28 11.58 -0.79 15.45
N VAL A 29 11.05 -1.83 16.10
CA VAL A 29 11.82 -3.00 16.54
C VAL A 29 11.65 -4.16 15.55
N THR A 30 10.45 -4.36 15.02
CA THR A 30 10.07 -5.53 14.24
C THR A 30 9.85 -5.26 12.76
N GLU A 31 9.65 -3.99 12.37
CA GLU A 31 9.29 -3.61 11.01
C GLU A 31 10.30 -2.65 10.38
N GLN A 32 10.45 -2.78 9.06
CA GLN A 32 11.16 -1.82 8.23
C GLN A 32 10.17 -1.20 7.25
N PHE A 33 10.25 0.11 7.07
CA PHE A 33 9.37 0.83 6.14
C PHE A 33 10.17 1.68 5.16
N THR A 34 9.52 2.04 4.06
CA THR A 34 10.05 2.99 3.07
C THR A 34 8.91 3.90 2.67
N VAL A 35 9.18 5.20 2.61
CA VAL A 35 8.23 6.20 2.13
C VAL A 35 8.54 6.49 0.67
N ARG A 36 7.48 6.56 -0.14
CA ARG A 36 7.57 6.85 -1.57
C ARG A 36 6.51 7.89 -1.93
N ARG A 37 6.89 8.88 -2.72
CA ARG A 37 5.95 9.84 -3.29
C ARG A 37 5.34 9.25 -4.57
N LEU A 38 4.03 9.40 -4.71
CA LEU A 38 3.30 8.99 -5.90
C LEU A 38 2.99 10.16 -6.85
N PRO A 39 2.90 9.91 -8.17
CA PRO A 39 3.08 8.61 -8.84
C PRO A 39 4.55 8.17 -8.89
N ALA A 40 4.81 6.90 -8.61
CA ALA A 40 6.15 6.32 -8.74
C ALA A 40 6.45 6.01 -10.21
N THR A 41 7.67 6.27 -10.67
CA THR A 41 8.11 5.86 -12.00
C THR A 41 8.21 4.33 -12.10
N ALA A 42 7.82 3.80 -13.26
CA ALA A 42 7.76 2.37 -13.57
C ALA A 42 9.13 1.64 -13.43
N ASP A 43 10.25 2.38 -13.44
CA ASP A 43 11.60 1.86 -13.19
C ASP A 43 11.81 1.31 -11.77
N SER A 44 10.80 1.42 -10.90
CA SER A 44 10.77 0.72 -9.61
C SER A 44 10.32 -0.75 -9.72
N ALA A 45 10.10 -1.25 -10.94
CA ALA A 45 9.84 -2.66 -11.19
C ALA A 45 11.02 -3.52 -10.70
N SER A 46 10.72 -4.60 -9.98
CA SER A 46 11.74 -5.47 -9.42
C SER A 46 12.72 -5.95 -10.47
N ALA A 47 14.01 -5.80 -10.16
CA ALA A 47 15.12 -6.24 -11.01
C ALA A 47 15.05 -7.73 -11.38
N ASP A 48 14.32 -8.53 -10.60
CA ASP A 48 14.26 -9.99 -10.71
C ASP A 48 13.07 -10.50 -11.56
N GLY A 49 12.33 -9.61 -12.23
CA GLY A 49 11.16 -9.99 -13.05
C GLY A 49 9.94 -10.44 -12.24
N SER A 50 9.90 -10.11 -10.94
CA SER A 50 8.74 -10.37 -10.09
C SER A 50 7.61 -9.36 -10.34
N ILE A 51 6.37 -9.84 -10.19
CA ILE A 51 5.17 -9.02 -10.41
C ILE A 51 4.69 -8.49 -9.07
N LEU A 52 4.62 -7.16 -8.96
CA LEU A 52 4.03 -6.48 -7.81
C LEU A 52 2.52 -6.30 -8.01
N LEU A 53 1.73 -6.87 -7.11
CA LEU A 53 0.30 -6.64 -7.00
C LEU A 53 -0.04 -5.97 -5.67
N ASN A 54 -0.89 -4.96 -5.75
CA ASN A 54 -1.43 -4.24 -4.60
C ASN A 54 -2.92 -4.54 -4.50
N VAL A 55 -3.38 -4.97 -3.33
CA VAL A 55 -4.79 -5.21 -3.03
C VAL A 55 -5.29 -4.07 -2.14
N LEU A 56 -6.32 -3.36 -2.59
CA LEU A 56 -6.91 -2.21 -1.91
C LEU A 56 -8.42 -2.38 -1.78
N PHE A 57 -9.03 -1.73 -0.79
CA PHE A 57 -10.49 -1.66 -0.72
C PHE A 57 -11.08 -0.83 -1.87
N HIS A 58 -12.28 -1.19 -2.33
CA HIS A 58 -13.03 -0.40 -3.30
C HIS A 58 -13.38 0.99 -2.74
N PRO A 59 -13.47 2.03 -3.59
CA PRO A 59 -13.95 3.34 -3.17
C PRO A 59 -15.32 3.23 -2.50
N GLY A 60 -15.44 3.76 -1.28
CA GLY A 60 -16.67 3.70 -0.48
C GLY A 60 -16.76 2.52 0.49
N VAL A 61 -15.82 1.58 0.46
CA VAL A 61 -15.67 0.57 1.52
C VAL A 61 -14.94 1.18 2.70
N THR A 62 -15.48 0.99 3.91
CA THR A 62 -14.89 1.52 5.14
C THR A 62 -13.59 0.79 5.47
N ASP A 63 -12.49 1.54 5.49
CA ASP A 63 -11.19 1.09 5.95
C ASP A 63 -10.89 1.72 7.32
N SER A 64 -11.33 1.06 8.39
CA SER A 64 -11.14 1.55 9.77
C SER A 64 -9.67 1.69 10.15
N VAL A 65 -8.78 0.86 9.58
CA VAL A 65 -7.35 0.91 9.89
C VAL A 65 -6.72 2.15 9.27
N ALA A 66 -7.05 2.42 8.01
CA ALA A 66 -6.60 3.64 7.34
C ALA A 66 -7.16 4.90 8.00
N GLU A 67 -8.42 4.87 8.43
CA GLU A 67 -9.05 6.01 9.08
C GLU A 67 -8.38 6.33 10.44
N ASN A 68 -8.12 5.31 11.25
CA ASN A 68 -7.35 5.48 12.49
C ASN A 68 -5.94 6.04 12.23
N ALA A 69 -5.26 5.52 11.21
CA ALA A 69 -3.95 6.03 10.80
C ALA A 69 -4.02 7.49 10.35
N ARG A 70 -5.04 7.86 9.57
CA ARG A 70 -5.31 9.23 9.12
C ARG A 70 -5.47 10.18 10.30
N GLU A 71 -6.30 9.81 11.27
CA GLU A 71 -6.53 10.60 12.47
C GLU A 71 -5.28 10.72 13.35
N ALA A 72 -4.51 9.65 13.51
CA ALA A 72 -3.25 9.67 14.25
C ALA A 72 -2.22 10.61 13.60
N LEU A 73 -2.05 10.54 12.28
CA LEU A 73 -1.14 11.42 11.53
C LEU A 73 -1.58 12.89 11.63
N ARG A 74 -2.89 13.17 11.56
CA ARG A 74 -3.42 14.53 11.76
C ARG A 74 -3.16 15.06 13.16
N ARG A 75 -3.34 14.24 14.20
CA ARG A 75 -3.00 14.61 15.58
C ARG A 75 -1.51 14.89 15.74
N HIS A 76 -0.67 14.27 14.91
CA HIS A 76 0.77 14.50 14.86
C HIS A 76 1.18 15.72 13.99
N GLY A 77 0.21 16.50 13.50
CA GLY A 77 0.45 17.76 12.78
C GLY A 77 0.57 17.63 11.26
N LEU A 78 0.28 16.47 10.67
CA LEU A 78 0.31 16.28 9.22
C LEU A 78 -1.06 16.64 8.62
N ALA A 79 -1.08 17.38 7.50
CA ALA A 79 -2.30 17.77 6.81
C ALA A 79 -2.84 16.64 5.89
N VAL A 80 -3.12 15.48 6.47
CA VAL A 80 -3.66 14.31 5.75
C VAL A 80 -5.15 14.49 5.44
N THR A 81 -5.50 14.41 4.15
CA THR A 81 -6.89 14.47 3.68
C THR A 81 -7.50 13.08 3.54
N HIS A 82 -6.73 12.09 3.10
CA HIS A 82 -7.20 10.72 2.90
C HIS A 82 -6.11 9.69 3.21
N ALA A 83 -6.51 8.49 3.64
CA ALA A 83 -5.61 7.37 3.79
C ALA A 83 -6.33 6.08 3.34
N ALA A 84 -5.56 5.10 2.86
CA ALA A 84 -6.04 3.77 2.53
C ALA A 84 -5.00 2.70 2.91
N THR A 85 -5.45 1.55 3.40
CA THR A 85 -4.58 0.39 3.59
C THR A 85 -4.47 -0.40 2.30
N CYS A 86 -3.30 -1.00 2.12
CA CYS A 86 -2.97 -1.78 0.95
C CYS A 86 -2.15 -3.00 1.37
N ARG A 87 -2.44 -4.15 0.75
CA ARG A 87 -1.65 -5.38 0.90
C ARG A 87 -0.80 -5.60 -0.34
N ARG A 88 0.50 -5.75 -0.15
CA ARG A 88 1.46 -5.95 -1.25
C ARG A 88 1.84 -7.41 -1.40
N TYR A 89 1.76 -7.89 -2.63
CA TYR A 89 2.11 -9.23 -3.03
C TYR A 89 3.20 -9.20 -4.10
N TRP A 90 4.33 -9.83 -3.78
CA TRP A 90 5.39 -10.11 -4.72
C TRP A 90 5.21 -11.52 -5.27
N ILE A 91 4.90 -11.63 -6.55
CA ILE A 91 4.75 -12.91 -7.23
C ILE A 91 6.04 -13.21 -7.98
N THR A 92 6.69 -14.30 -7.60
CA THR A 92 7.91 -14.81 -8.24
C THR A 92 7.58 -15.99 -9.16
N GLY A 93 8.34 -16.13 -10.25
CA GLY A 93 8.19 -17.21 -11.24
C GLY A 93 7.36 -16.84 -12.47
N GLN A 94 7.43 -17.67 -13.52
CA GLN A 94 6.65 -17.48 -14.75
C GLN A 94 5.19 -17.91 -14.55
N LEU A 95 4.29 -16.94 -14.32
CA LEU A 95 2.86 -17.14 -14.44
C LEU A 95 2.36 -16.57 -15.78
N SER A 96 1.50 -17.32 -16.46
CA SER A 96 0.73 -16.77 -17.58
C SER A 96 -0.26 -15.73 -17.07
N ALA A 97 -0.59 -14.73 -17.91
CA ALA A 97 -1.54 -13.67 -17.56
C ALA A 97 -2.90 -14.23 -17.08
N ALA A 98 -3.36 -15.34 -17.65
CA ALA A 98 -4.61 -15.99 -17.25
C ALA A 98 -4.55 -16.57 -15.82
N ARG A 99 -3.42 -17.19 -15.44
CA ARG A 99 -3.23 -17.70 -14.07
C ARG A 99 -3.05 -16.58 -13.07
N LEU A 100 -2.36 -15.51 -13.47
CA LEU A 100 -2.22 -14.31 -12.65
C LEU A 100 -3.60 -13.72 -12.34
N GLN A 101 -4.45 -13.51 -13.35
CA GLN A 101 -5.81 -13.01 -13.15
C GLN A 101 -6.64 -13.90 -12.24
N LEU A 102 -6.55 -15.23 -12.39
CA LEU A 102 -7.28 -16.17 -11.55
C LEU A 102 -6.81 -16.12 -10.09
N LEU A 103 -5.50 -16.04 -9.87
CA LEU A 103 -4.90 -15.93 -8.54
C LEU A 103 -5.25 -14.59 -7.87
N SER A 104 -5.15 -13.50 -8.63
CA SER A 104 -5.59 -12.16 -8.25
C SER A 104 -7.03 -12.16 -7.75
N ARG A 105 -7.98 -12.65 -8.56
CA ARG A 105 -9.43 -12.55 -8.28
C ARG A 105 -9.96 -13.57 -7.27
N ARG A 106 -9.38 -14.77 -7.19
CA ARG A 106 -9.92 -15.84 -6.34
C ARG A 106 -9.19 -16.04 -5.03
N VAL A 107 -7.93 -15.61 -4.94
CA VAL A 107 -7.06 -15.94 -3.80
C VAL A 107 -6.58 -14.68 -3.09
N LEU A 108 -6.22 -13.63 -3.83
CA LEU A 108 -5.59 -12.45 -3.25
C LEU A 108 -6.58 -11.37 -2.79
N ALA A 109 -7.65 -11.16 -3.55
CA ALA A 109 -8.66 -10.14 -3.28
C ALA A 109 -10.06 -10.75 -3.20
N ASN A 110 -10.87 -10.21 -2.30
CA ASN A 110 -12.31 -10.42 -2.32
C ASN A 110 -12.96 -9.41 -3.27
N GLU A 111 -13.39 -9.85 -4.45
CA GLU A 111 -13.99 -8.96 -5.48
C GLU A 111 -15.17 -8.12 -4.99
N ALA A 112 -15.87 -8.52 -3.91
CA ALA A 112 -16.98 -7.75 -3.36
C ALA A 112 -16.55 -6.43 -2.70
N ILE A 113 -15.33 -6.37 -2.16
CA ILE A 113 -14.86 -5.25 -1.33
C ILE A 113 -13.44 -4.79 -1.65
N GLU A 114 -12.64 -5.57 -2.38
CA GLU A 114 -11.25 -5.29 -2.72
C GLU A 114 -11.02 -5.33 -4.24
N HIS A 115 -10.13 -4.46 -4.72
CA HIS A 115 -9.64 -4.42 -6.10
C HIS A 115 -8.12 -4.52 -6.14
N ILE A 116 -7.58 -4.84 -7.33
CA ILE A 116 -6.14 -5.07 -7.53
C ILE A 116 -5.56 -4.01 -8.45
N ALA A 117 -4.47 -3.38 -8.00
CA ALA A 117 -3.66 -2.46 -8.78
C ALA A 117 -2.27 -3.07 -9.02
N ALA A 118 -1.86 -3.19 -10.28
CA ALA A 118 -0.53 -3.66 -10.65
C ALA A 118 0.48 -2.52 -10.68
N GLY A 119 1.72 -2.81 -10.28
CA GLY A 119 2.84 -1.87 -10.37
C GLY A 119 3.20 -1.18 -9.05
N PRO A 120 4.20 -0.28 -9.07
CA PRO A 120 4.70 0.38 -7.88
C PRO A 120 3.74 1.49 -7.42
N LEU A 121 3.09 1.23 -6.28
CA LEU A 121 2.41 2.23 -5.44
C LEU A 121 3.35 2.68 -4.30
#